data_AF-A0A7D9K3Y7-F1
#
_entry.id   AF-A0A7D9K3Y7-F1
#
_cell.length_a   1.000
_cell.length_b   1.000
_cell.length_c   1.000
_cell.angle_alpha   90.00
_cell.angle_beta   90.00
_cell.angle_gamma   90.00
#
_symmetry.space_group_name_H-M   'P 1'
#
loop_
_entity.id
_entity.type
_entity.pdbx_description
1 polymer ?
#
loop_
_entity_poly.entity_id
_entity_poly.type
_entity_poly.pdbx_seq_one_letter_code
_entity_poly.pdbx_strand_id
1 'polypeptide(L)'
;MTLEEVLKFTYWWCRDVRQEEIRHELNIATHTAVDWDSFCRETCEVTLMEREHPIGGPGKIVQIDESKFGKRKYHRGHRVEGQWVFGGNRGGVKKKFYGSRGKKRR
;
A
#
# COMPACT_ATOMS: atom_id res chain seq x y z
N MET A 1 -15.86 6.57 -18.52
CA MET A 1 -16.79 6.43 -17.39
C MET A 1 -17.46 7.75 -17.10
N THR A 2 -18.73 7.71 -16.73
CA THR A 2 -19.49 8.86 -16.22
C THR A 2 -19.19 9.08 -14.74
N LEU A 3 -19.58 10.25 -14.20
CA LEU A 3 -19.41 10.55 -12.78
C LEU A 3 -20.14 9.54 -11.88
N GLU A 4 -21.32 9.06 -12.28
CA GLU A 4 -22.09 8.07 -11.54
C GLU A 4 -21.35 6.74 -11.44
N GLU A 5 -20.76 6.28 -12.55
CA GLU A 5 -19.96 5.04 -12.59
C GLU A 5 -18.72 5.14 -11.70
N VAL A 6 -18.06 6.30 -11.69
CA VAL A 6 -16.91 6.57 -10.80
C VAL A 6 -17.32 6.51 -9.33
N LEU A 7 -18.47 7.10 -8.97
CA LEU A 7 -18.97 7.08 -7.59
C LEU A 7 -19.33 5.65 -7.16
N LYS A 8 -19.98 4.87 -8.02
CA LYS A 8 -20.30 3.46 -7.75
C LYS A 8 -19.03 2.60 -7.62
N PHE A 9 -18.06 2.79 -8.53
CA PHE A 9 -16.79 2.08 -8.49
C PHE A 9 -16.06 2.33 -7.17
N THR A 10 -15.87 3.60 -6.82
CA THR A 10 -15.15 3.99 -5.59
C THR A 10 -15.88 3.52 -4.33
N TYR A 11 -17.22 3.59 -4.29
CA TYR A 11 -18.01 3.07 -3.18
C TYR A 11 -17.81 1.56 -2.98
N TRP A 12 -17.89 0.76 -4.04
CA TRP A 12 -17.69 -0.70 -3.94
C TRP A 12 -16.24 -1.08 -3.68
N TRP A 13 -15.29 -0.34 -4.25
CA TRP A 13 -13.86 -0.51 -3.97
C TRP A 13 -13.55 -0.30 -2.49
N CYS A 14 -14.12 0.75 -1.88
CA CYS A 14 -14.01 1.00 -0.44
C CYS A 14 -14.65 -0.08 0.44
N ARG A 15 -15.56 -0.89 -0.11
CA ARG A 15 -16.19 -2.04 0.57
C ARG A 15 -15.45 -3.36 0.36
N ASP A 16 -14.28 -3.33 -0.27
CA ASP A 16 -13.48 -4.51 -0.58
C ASP A 16 -14.23 -5.54 -1.46
N VAL A 17 -15.12 -5.04 -2.33
CA VAL A 17 -15.82 -5.87 -3.32
C VAL A 17 -14.82 -6.30 -4.40
N ARG A 18 -14.94 -7.55 -4.87
CA ARG A 18 -14.06 -8.07 -5.91
C ARG A 18 -14.16 -7.22 -7.17
N GLN A 19 -13.02 -6.81 -7.73
CA GLN A 19 -12.96 -6.02 -8.97
C GLN A 19 -13.74 -6.65 -10.13
N GLU A 20 -13.75 -7.99 -10.22
CA GLU A 20 -14.49 -8.72 -11.24
C GLU A 20 -16.01 -8.47 -11.17
N GLU A 21 -16.56 -8.35 -9.97
CA GLU A 21 -17.97 -8.04 -9.73
C GLU A 21 -18.26 -6.58 -10.10
N ILE A 22 -17.42 -5.65 -9.63
CA ILE A 22 -17.54 -4.22 -9.96
C ILE A 22 -17.51 -4.01 -11.47
N ARG A 23 -16.60 -4.72 -12.16
CA ARG A 23 -16.47 -4.68 -13.61
C ARG A 23 -17.72 -5.19 -14.32
N HIS A 24 -18.31 -6.28 -13.82
CA HIS A 24 -19.53 -6.86 -14.36
C HIS A 24 -20.72 -5.92 -14.19
N GLU A 25 -20.89 -5.35 -12.98
CA GLU A 25 -22.00 -4.43 -12.67
C GLU A 25 -21.92 -3.10 -13.43
N LEU A 26 -20.71 -2.56 -13.64
CA LEU A 26 -20.50 -1.31 -14.36
C LEU A 26 -20.27 -1.50 -15.87
N ASN A 27 -20.18 -2.75 -16.34
CA ASN A 27 -19.85 -3.11 -17.72
C ASN A 27 -18.62 -2.34 -18.27
N ILE A 28 -17.56 -2.26 -17.47
CA ILE A 28 -16.31 -1.56 -17.83
C ILE A 28 -15.24 -2.55 -18.32
N ALA A 29 -14.29 -2.04 -19.11
CA ALA A 29 -13.19 -2.88 -19.59
C ALA A 29 -12.22 -3.24 -18.46
N THR A 30 -11.58 -4.41 -18.57
CA THR A 30 -10.63 -4.90 -17.55
C THR A 30 -9.48 -3.93 -17.29
N HIS A 31 -8.92 -3.33 -18.35
CA HIS A 31 -7.83 -2.35 -18.19
C HIS A 31 -8.31 -1.12 -17.40
N THR A 32 -9.50 -0.63 -17.70
CA THR A 32 -10.11 0.49 -16.97
C THR A 32 -10.29 0.15 -15.49
N ALA A 33 -10.81 -1.04 -15.16
CA ALA A 33 -10.98 -1.46 -13.77
C ALA A 33 -9.63 -1.50 -13.02
N VAL A 34 -8.57 -1.99 -13.65
CA VAL A 34 -7.20 -2.02 -13.09
C VAL A 34 -6.63 -0.62 -12.89
N ASP A 35 -6.84 0.29 -13.85
CA ASP A 35 -6.41 1.68 -13.75
C ASP A 35 -7.08 2.37 -12.56
N TRP A 36 -8.39 2.16 -12.39
CA TRP A 36 -9.14 2.72 -11.27
C TRP A 36 -8.78 2.12 -9.92
N ASP A 37 -8.46 0.83 -9.86
CA ASP A 37 -7.87 0.21 -8.66
C ASP A 37 -6.56 0.90 -8.26
N SER A 38 -5.71 1.20 -9.25
CA SER A 38 -4.43 1.87 -9.04
C SER A 38 -4.64 3.30 -8.56
N PHE A 39 -5.54 4.04 -9.19
CA PHE A 39 -5.91 5.41 -8.79
C PHE A 39 -6.46 5.48 -7.36
N CYS A 40 -7.32 4.54 -6.96
CA CYS A 40 -7.83 4.48 -5.59
C CYS A 40 -6.69 4.24 -4.58
N ARG A 41 -5.74 3.34 -4.90
CA ARG A 41 -4.58 3.05 -4.04
C ARG A 41 -3.65 4.26 -3.91
N GLU A 42 -3.33 4.93 -5.01
CA GLU A 42 -2.49 6.13 -5.04
C GLU A 42 -3.13 7.26 -4.23
N THR A 43 -4.45 7.47 -4.39
CA THR A 43 -5.20 8.47 -3.63
C THR A 43 -5.14 8.19 -2.12
N CYS A 44 -5.31 6.92 -1.72
CA CYS A 44 -5.14 6.51 -0.33
C CYS A 44 -3.71 6.71 0.18
N GLU A 45 -2.70 6.41 -0.64
CA GLU A 45 -1.29 6.58 -0.29
C GLU A 45 -0.95 8.05 -0.03
N VAL A 46 -1.33 8.96 -0.93
CA VAL A 46 -1.12 10.42 -0.77
C VAL A 46 -1.80 10.91 0.51
N THR A 47 -3.06 10.54 0.72
CA THR A 47 -3.82 10.94 1.91
C THR A 47 -3.18 10.42 3.21
N LEU A 48 -2.63 9.19 3.16
CA LEU A 48 -1.95 8.60 4.31
C LEU A 48 -0.64 9.35 4.60
N MET A 49 0.17 9.63 3.58
CA MET A 49 1.44 10.37 3.70
C MET A 49 1.22 11.78 4.25
N GLU A 50 0.19 12.50 3.80
CA GLU A 50 -0.11 13.86 4.28
C GLU A 50 -0.58 13.89 5.74
N ARG A 51 -1.30 12.85 6.19
CA ARG A 51 -1.82 12.74 7.56
C ARG A 51 -0.80 12.14 8.54
N GLU A 52 0.34 11.68 8.04
CA GLU A 52 1.35 11.02 8.85
C GLU A 52 2.14 12.00 9.73
N HIS A 53 1.87 11.95 11.03
CA HIS A 53 2.70 12.61 12.04
C HIS A 53 3.93 11.76 12.42
N PRO A 54 5.07 12.36 12.80
CA PRO A 54 6.22 11.61 13.31
C PRO A 54 5.83 10.72 14.50
N ILE A 55 6.21 9.43 14.45
CA ILE A 55 5.94 8.50 15.57
C ILE A 55 6.87 8.77 16.76
N GLY A 56 8.00 9.44 16.52
CA GLY A 56 9.03 9.76 17.50
C GLY A 56 8.97 11.19 18.03
N GLY A 57 9.73 11.43 19.09
CA GLY A 57 9.96 12.72 19.73
C GLY A 57 10.84 12.55 20.98
N PRO A 58 11.40 13.63 21.54
CA PRO A 58 12.25 13.54 22.74
C PRO A 58 11.57 12.75 23.87
N GLY A 59 12.27 11.77 24.44
CA GLY A 59 11.75 10.92 25.52
C GLY A 59 10.77 9.81 25.10
N LYS A 60 10.48 9.63 23.81
CA LYS A 60 9.58 8.57 23.31
C LYS A 60 10.38 7.40 22.75
N ILE A 61 10.27 6.24 23.39
CA ILE A 61 10.80 4.97 22.86
C ILE A 61 9.84 4.45 21.80
N VAL A 62 10.35 4.18 20.61
CA VAL A 62 9.62 3.60 19.48
C VAL A 62 10.26 2.26 19.14
N GLN A 63 9.46 1.20 19.11
CA GLN A 63 9.91 -0.10 18.61
C GLN A 63 9.83 -0.06 17.07
N ILE A 64 10.93 -0.42 16.41
CA ILE A 64 11.00 -0.49 14.94
C ILE A 64 11.14 -1.96 14.55
N ASP A 65 10.15 -2.48 13.83
CA ASP A 65 10.17 -3.81 13.24
C ASP A 65 10.57 -3.70 11.76
N GLU A 66 11.57 -4.46 11.32
CA GLU A 66 12.04 -4.45 9.93
C GLU A 66 11.55 -5.67 9.17
N SER A 67 10.99 -5.48 7.97
CA SER A 67 10.59 -6.55 7.06
C SER A 67 11.10 -6.30 5.65
N LYS A 68 11.81 -7.27 5.07
CA LYS A 68 12.36 -7.17 3.71
C LYS A 68 11.51 -7.95 2.71
N PHE A 69 10.83 -7.23 1.82
CA PHE A 69 10.05 -7.80 0.74
C PHE A 69 10.90 -7.89 -0.52
N GLY A 70 11.17 -9.11 -0.99
CA GLY A 70 11.90 -9.34 -2.24
C GLY A 70 11.34 -10.57 -2.96
N LYS A 71 11.08 -10.45 -4.25
CA LYS A 71 10.69 -11.59 -5.10
C LYS A 71 11.97 -12.36 -5.51
N ARG A 72 11.92 -13.70 -5.47
CA ARG A 72 12.99 -14.54 -6.02
C ARG A 72 12.93 -14.43 -7.55
N LYS A 73 14.07 -14.18 -8.22
CA LYS A 73 14.14 -14.36 -9.67
C LYS A 73 14.17 -15.87 -9.95
N TYR A 74 13.19 -16.38 -10.69
CA TYR A 74 13.09 -17.80 -11.11
C TYR A 74 13.05 -18.86 -9.99
N HIS A 75 12.65 -18.51 -8.76
CA HIS A 75 12.58 -19.43 -7.61
C HIS A 75 13.90 -20.17 -7.27
N ARG A 76 15.04 -19.79 -7.86
CA ARG A 76 16.35 -20.44 -7.69
C ARG A 76 17.42 -19.42 -7.27
N GLY A 77 18.33 -19.80 -6.37
CA GLY A 77 19.49 -18.99 -5.97
C GLY A 77 19.25 -17.97 -4.83
N HIS A 78 20.26 -17.12 -4.59
CA HIS A 78 20.32 -16.15 -3.49
C HIS A 78 19.21 -15.07 -3.60
N ARG A 79 18.62 -14.69 -2.46
CA ARG A 79 17.49 -13.74 -2.36
C ARG A 79 17.88 -12.38 -2.98
N VAL A 80 17.11 -11.94 -3.98
CA VAL A 80 17.33 -10.71 -4.76
C VAL A 80 16.91 -9.46 -3.96
N GLU A 81 17.53 -8.33 -4.30
CA GLU A 81 17.24 -6.97 -3.81
C GLU A 81 15.73 -6.73 -3.68
N GLY A 82 15.33 -6.27 -2.50
CA GLY A 82 13.94 -6.10 -2.11
C GLY A 82 13.72 -4.73 -1.45
N GLN A 83 12.48 -4.29 -1.41
CA GLN A 83 12.09 -3.10 -0.67
C GLN A 83 12.06 -3.41 0.84
N TRP A 84 12.52 -2.45 1.64
CA TRP A 84 12.42 -2.54 3.08
C TRP A 84 11.10 -1.90 3.51
N VAL A 85 10.40 -2.55 4.44
CA VAL A 85 9.23 -2.00 5.11
C VAL A 85 9.58 -1.96 6.59
N PHE A 86 9.48 -0.78 7.19
CA PHE A 86 9.77 -0.53 8.60
C PHE A 86 8.45 -0.23 9.32
N GLY A 87 8.07 -1.04 10.29
CA GLY A 87 6.94 -0.76 11.17
C GLY A 87 7.40 -0.05 12.42
N GLY A 88 6.78 1.08 12.79
CA GLY A 88 6.98 1.73 14.09
C GLY A 88 5.80 1.43 15.01
N ASN A 89 6.07 0.92 16.22
CA ASN A 89 5.08 0.74 17.28
C ASN A 89 5.42 1.63 18.49
N ARG A 90 4.44 2.40 18.95
CA ARG A 90 4.51 3.18 20.19
C ARG A 90 3.29 2.86 21.04
N GLY A 91 3.47 2.05 22.09
CA GLY A 91 2.45 1.82 23.12
C GLY A 91 1.07 1.40 22.59
N GLY A 92 1.01 0.64 21.49
CA GLY A 92 -0.25 0.18 20.87
C GLY A 92 -0.59 0.89 19.54
N VAL A 93 0.00 2.04 19.25
CA VAL A 93 -0.15 2.71 17.95
C VAL A 93 0.89 2.15 16.97
N LYS A 94 0.42 1.39 15.99
CA LYS A 94 1.23 0.84 14.89
C LYS A 94 1.15 1.77 13.68
N LYS A 95 2.28 2.08 13.07
CA LYS A 95 2.37 2.71 11.76
C LYS A 95 3.44 2.02 10.93
N LYS A 96 3.28 2.07 9.61
CA LYS A 96 4.16 1.42 8.65
C LYS A 96 4.83 2.49 7.81
N PHE A 97 6.12 2.34 7.58
CA PHE A 97 6.94 3.18 6.73
C PHE A 97 7.58 2.33 5.64
N TYR A 98 7.74 2.93 4.46
CA TYR A 98 8.42 2.30 3.33
C TYR A 98 9.83 2.85 3.24
N GLY A 99 10.82 1.97 3.33
CA GLY A 99 12.23 2.30 3.16
C GLY A 99 12.70 1.94 1.75
N SER A 100 13.29 2.92 1.05
CA SER A 100 13.89 2.70 -0.25
C SER A 100 15.20 1.90 -0.17
N ARG A 101 15.66 1.42 -1.32
CA ARG A 101 16.77 0.45 -1.48
C ARG A 101 18.02 0.87 -0.71
N GLY A 102 18.33 0.15 0.37
CA GLY A 102 19.56 0.30 1.15
C GLY A 102 20.16 -1.05 1.53
N LYS A 103 21.48 -1.17 1.39
CA LYS A 103 22.26 -2.26 2.01
C LYS A 103 22.43 -1.91 3.49
N LYS A 104 21.94 -2.78 4.38
CA LYS A 104 22.22 -2.70 5.82
C LYS A 104 23.73 -2.93 6.01
N ARG A 105 24.50 -1.89 6.35
CA ARG A 105 25.84 -2.07 6.91
C ARG A 105 25.65 -2.60 8.33
N ARG A 106 26.14 -3.82 8.54
CA ARG A 106 26.35 -4.38 9.88
C ARG A 106 27.44 -3.59 10.58
#